data_AF-A0A5K7YLB9-F1
#
_entry.id   AF-A0A5K7YLB9-F1
#
_cell.length_a   1.000
_cell.length_b   1.000
_cell.length_c   1.000
_cell.angle_alpha   90.00
_cell.angle_beta   90.00
_cell.angle_gamma   90.00
#
_symmetry.space_group_name_H-M   'P 1'
#
loop_
_entity.id
_entity.type
_entity.pdbx_description
1 polymer ?
#
loop_
_entity_poly.entity_id
_entity_poly.type
_entity_poly.pdbx_seq_one_letter_code
_entity_poly.pdbx_strand_id
1 'polypeptide(L)'
;MGRKSNADQRRAEIVGALFDCLAGQGHEKVSIKAIAARAGLPHGVIHYYFKSKEDIIADLARVLVDRYSRQFDRLLAKARPGRQDRITAPFAVMIHRLANTPGQRKAGLVFHK
;
A
#
# COMPACT_ATOMS: atom_id res chain seq x y z
N MET A 1 -19.98 -18.17 -10.66
CA MET A 1 -19.20 -17.12 -9.97
C MET A 1 -17.76 -17.07 -10.52
N GLY A 2 -17.50 -16.54 -11.72
CA GLY A 2 -16.22 -16.84 -12.42
C GLY A 2 -15.41 -15.68 -13.03
N ARG A 3 -15.93 -14.44 -13.09
CA ARG A 3 -15.25 -13.33 -13.82
C ARG A 3 -14.86 -12.13 -12.94
N LYS A 4 -15.75 -11.70 -12.04
CA LYS A 4 -15.46 -10.59 -11.11
C LYS A 4 -14.30 -10.90 -10.17
N SER A 5 -14.29 -12.10 -9.56
CA SER A 5 -13.23 -12.53 -8.64
C SER A 5 -11.84 -12.51 -9.28
N ASN A 6 -11.69 -12.88 -10.56
CA ASN A 6 -10.40 -12.84 -11.23
C ASN A 6 -9.97 -11.39 -11.53
N ALA A 7 -10.90 -10.54 -11.95
CA ALA A 7 -10.62 -9.12 -12.21
C ALA A 7 -10.21 -8.37 -10.92
N ASP A 8 -10.90 -8.63 -9.82
CA ASP A 8 -10.57 -8.02 -8.51
C ASP A 8 -9.22 -8.52 -7.99
N GLN A 9 -8.92 -9.82 -8.19
CA GLN A 9 -7.61 -10.38 -7.88
C GLN A 9 -6.49 -9.70 -8.69
N ARG A 10 -6.69 -9.53 -10.01
CA ARG A 10 -5.71 -8.83 -10.86
C ARG A 10 -5.53 -7.38 -10.46
N ARG A 11 -6.60 -6.66 -10.10
CA ARG A 11 -6.49 -5.31 -9.53
C ARG A 11 -5.62 -5.31 -8.26
N ALA A 12 -5.86 -6.25 -7.35
CA ALA A 12 -5.09 -6.36 -6.11
C ALA A 12 -3.60 -6.67 -6.36
N GLU A 13 -3.29 -7.54 -7.32
CA GLU A 13 -1.91 -7.84 -7.73
C GLU A 13 -1.19 -6.59 -8.27
N ILE A 14 -1.86 -5.82 -9.13
CA ILE A 14 -1.32 -4.58 -9.70
C ILE A 14 -1.07 -3.53 -8.61
N VAL A 15 -2.02 -3.36 -7.68
CA VAL A 15 -1.90 -2.43 -6.55
C VAL A 15 -0.78 -2.85 -5.58
N GLY A 16 -0.64 -4.15 -5.32
CA GLY A 16 0.46 -4.69 -4.53
C GLY A 16 1.82 -4.44 -5.19
N ALA A 17 1.91 -4.64 -6.51
CA ALA A 17 3.12 -4.35 -7.27
C ALA A 17 3.51 -2.85 -7.22
N LEU A 18 2.53 -1.94 -7.27
CA LEU A 18 2.78 -0.52 -7.05
C LEU A 18 3.37 -0.26 -5.66
N PHE A 19 2.80 -0.85 -4.62
CA PHE A 19 3.31 -0.70 -3.25
C PHE A 19 4.77 -1.16 -3.13
N ASP A 20 5.12 -2.30 -3.72
CA ASP A 20 6.48 -2.83 -3.72
C ASP A 20 7.46 -1.96 -4.51
N CYS A 21 7.01 -1.40 -5.64
CA CYS A 21 7.80 -0.44 -6.40
C CYS A 21 8.08 0.84 -5.60
N LEU A 22 7.07 1.39 -4.94
CA LEU A 22 7.22 2.58 -4.09
C LEU A 22 8.15 2.30 -2.90
N ALA A 23 7.98 1.15 -2.25
CA ALA A 23 8.83 0.70 -1.15
C ALA A 23 10.30 0.50 -1.56
N GLY A 24 10.57 0.06 -2.79
CA GLY A 24 11.94 -0.21 -3.25
C GLY A 24 12.68 0.97 -3.89
N GLN A 25 11.97 1.88 -4.57
CA GLN A 25 12.58 2.84 -5.49
C GLN A 25 12.23 4.31 -5.20
N GLY A 26 11.31 4.57 -4.26
CA GLY A 26 10.74 5.89 -4.05
C GLY A 26 9.76 6.31 -5.15
N HIS A 27 9.07 7.44 -4.95
CA HIS A 27 7.93 7.88 -5.77
C HIS A 27 8.30 8.26 -7.21
N GLU A 28 9.45 8.91 -7.43
CA GLU A 28 9.77 9.51 -8.74
C GLU A 28 10.05 8.50 -9.86
N LYS A 29 10.42 7.25 -9.53
CA LYS A 29 10.82 6.25 -10.53
C LYS A 29 9.75 5.21 -10.88
N VAL A 30 8.56 5.33 -10.29
CA VAL A 30 7.49 4.36 -10.56
C VAL A 30 6.80 4.66 -11.89
N SER A 31 6.91 3.73 -12.83
CA SER A 31 6.24 3.73 -14.13
C SER A 31 5.27 2.54 -14.26
N ILE A 32 4.27 2.65 -15.16
CA ILE A 32 3.36 1.52 -15.46
C ILE A 32 4.14 0.29 -15.93
N LYS A 33 5.23 0.49 -16.67
CA LYS A 33 6.12 -0.61 -17.08
C LYS A 33 6.76 -1.32 -15.89
N ALA A 34 7.25 -0.56 -14.90
CA ALA A 34 7.83 -1.13 -13.69
C ALA A 34 6.78 -1.88 -12.85
N ILE A 35 5.57 -1.33 -12.72
CA ILE A 35 4.44 -1.97 -12.02
C ILE A 35 4.07 -3.28 -12.71
N ALA A 36 3.94 -3.28 -14.04
CA ALA A 36 3.62 -4.49 -14.82
C ALA A 36 4.67 -5.58 -14.64
N ALA A 37 5.95 -5.21 -14.73
CA ALA A 37 7.06 -6.13 -14.52
C ALA A 37 7.05 -6.71 -13.10
N ARG A 38 6.79 -5.87 -12.08
CA ARG A 38 6.68 -6.32 -10.69
C ARG A 38 5.47 -7.24 -10.46
N ALA A 39 4.36 -6.99 -11.13
CA ALA A 39 3.16 -7.83 -11.07
C ALA A 39 3.29 -9.14 -11.88
N GLY A 40 4.35 -9.30 -12.68
CA GLY A 40 4.48 -10.43 -13.61
C GLY A 40 3.44 -10.40 -14.74
N LEU A 41 2.96 -9.22 -15.12
CA LEU A 41 1.92 -9.03 -16.12
C LEU A 41 2.46 -8.34 -17.38
N PRO A 42 1.92 -8.66 -18.57
CA PRO A 42 2.21 -7.89 -19.77
C PRO A 42 1.77 -6.43 -19.60
N HIS A 43 2.57 -5.49 -20.11
CA HIS A 43 2.31 -4.05 -19.96
C HIS A 43 0.90 -3.63 -20.40
N GLY A 44 0.42 -4.14 -21.54
CA GLY A 44 -0.91 -3.82 -22.07
C GLY A 44 -2.08 -4.30 -21.19
N VAL A 45 -1.86 -5.31 -20.34
CA VAL A 45 -2.90 -5.83 -19.43
C VAL A 45 -3.20 -4.82 -18.32
N ILE A 46 -2.26 -3.96 -17.93
CA ILE A 46 -2.53 -2.93 -16.92
C ILE A 46 -3.64 -1.98 -17.38
N HIS A 47 -3.61 -1.59 -18.66
CA HIS A 47 -4.59 -0.66 -19.24
C HIS A 47 -6.02 -1.21 -19.29
N TYR A 48 -6.18 -2.54 -19.23
CA TYR A 48 -7.49 -3.17 -19.07
C TYR A 48 -8.10 -2.92 -17.67
N TYR A 49 -7.26 -2.83 -16.64
CA TYR A 49 -7.70 -2.64 -15.25
C TYR A 49 -7.65 -1.17 -14.80
N PHE A 50 -6.69 -0.39 -15.26
CA PHE A 50 -6.47 0.99 -14.82
C PHE A 50 -6.19 1.90 -16.01
N LYS A 51 -6.83 3.07 -16.06
CA LYS A 51 -6.66 3.99 -17.19
C LYS A 51 -5.36 4.77 -17.09
N SER A 52 -4.92 5.06 -15.87
CA SER A 52 -3.73 5.84 -15.57
C SER A 52 -2.94 5.27 -14.39
N LYS A 53 -1.72 5.79 -14.18
CA LYS A 53 -0.92 5.46 -12.99
C LYS A 53 -1.59 6.01 -11.73
N GLU A 54 -2.22 7.17 -11.86
CA GLU A 54 -2.94 7.89 -10.81
C GLU A 54 -4.13 7.08 -10.31
N ASP A 55 -4.82 6.33 -11.20
CA ASP A 55 -5.89 5.43 -10.80
C ASP A 55 -5.38 4.29 -9.89
N ILE A 56 -4.21 3.73 -10.20
CA ILE A 56 -3.58 2.68 -9.39
C ILE A 56 -3.16 3.25 -8.03
N ILE A 57 -2.62 4.48 -8.01
CA ILE A 57 -2.24 5.18 -6.78
C ILE A 57 -3.47 5.46 -5.92
N ALA A 58 -4.57 5.93 -6.51
CA ALA A 58 -5.82 6.18 -5.79
C ALA A 58 -6.38 4.89 -5.19
N ASP A 59 -6.26 3.76 -5.91
CA ASP A 59 -6.69 2.47 -5.40
C ASP A 59 -5.81 1.95 -4.26
N LEU A 60 -4.48 2.13 -4.39
CA LEU A 60 -3.56 1.85 -3.29
C LEU A 60 -3.88 2.71 -2.06
N ALA A 61 -4.17 3.99 -2.24
CA ALA A 61 -4.54 4.89 -1.15
C ALA A 61 -5.80 4.39 -0.42
N ARG A 62 -6.85 4.00 -1.17
CA ARG A 62 -8.07 3.40 -0.59
C ARG A 62 -7.75 2.13 0.21
N VAL A 63 -6.97 1.21 -0.36
CA VAL A 63 -6.57 -0.03 0.33
C VAL A 63 -5.82 0.26 1.63
N LEU A 64 -4.91 1.23 1.62
CA LEU A 64 -4.16 1.62 2.81
C LEU A 64 -5.07 2.25 3.86
N VAL A 65 -5.93 3.20 3.47
CA VAL A 65 -6.90 3.82 4.37
C VAL A 65 -7.79 2.75 5.02
N ASP A 66 -8.39 1.86 4.24
CA ASP A 66 -9.25 0.80 4.78
C ASP A 66 -8.50 -0.16 5.70
N ARG A 67 -7.23 -0.45 5.40
CA ARG A 67 -6.38 -1.28 6.26
C ARG A 67 -6.12 -0.59 7.59
N TYR A 68 -5.78 0.69 7.57
CA TYR A 68 -5.50 1.47 8.77
C TYR A 68 -6.75 1.72 9.60
N SER A 69 -7.88 2.05 8.99
CA SER A 69 -9.16 2.20 9.68
C SER A 69 -9.55 0.93 10.42
N ARG A 70 -9.52 -0.24 9.75
CA ARG A 70 -9.80 -1.54 10.40
C ARG A 70 -8.83 -1.86 11.53
N GLN A 71 -7.58 -1.45 11.40
CA GLN A 71 -6.60 -1.62 12.47
C GLN A 71 -6.89 -0.70 13.64
N PHE A 72 -7.26 0.55 13.37
CA PHE A 72 -7.65 1.54 14.37
C PHE A 72 -8.87 1.07 15.16
N ASP A 73 -9.91 0.58 14.46
CA ASP A 73 -11.11 0.00 15.08
C ASP A 73 -10.77 -1.17 16.02
N ARG A 74 -9.87 -2.06 15.59
CA ARG A 74 -9.41 -3.18 16.43
C ARG A 74 -8.66 -2.73 17.68
N LEU A 75 -7.86 -1.67 17.57
CA LEU A 75 -7.12 -1.12 18.72
C LEU A 75 -8.07 -0.41 19.68
N LEU A 76 -9.04 0.35 19.16
CA LEU A 76 -10.08 1.00 19.96
C LEU A 76 -10.98 -0.02 20.66
N ALA A 77 -11.36 -1.11 19.99
CA ALA A 77 -12.18 -2.17 20.58
C ALA A 77 -11.48 -2.90 21.74
N LYS A 78 -10.15 -2.96 21.73
CA LYS A 78 -9.35 -3.57 22.81
C LYS A 78 -9.05 -2.60 23.95
N ALA A 79 -9.26 -1.31 23.76
CA ALA A 79 -9.04 -0.31 24.80
C ALA A 79 -10.24 -0.29 25.77
N ARG A 80 -9.97 -0.45 27.09
CA ARG A 80 -11.00 -0.33 28.13
C ARG A 80 -11.66 1.06 28.09
N PRO A 81 -12.98 1.19 28.30
CA PRO A 81 -13.62 2.50 28.42
C PRO A 81 -13.05 3.29 29.61
N GLY A 82 -12.77 4.58 29.42
CA GLY A 82 -12.44 5.53 30.50
C GLY A 82 -10.99 6.03 30.63
N ARG A 83 -10.05 5.64 29.75
CA ARG A 83 -8.64 6.09 29.81
C ARG A 83 -8.28 6.99 28.63
N GLN A 84 -7.59 8.12 28.86
CA GLN A 84 -7.07 9.04 27.82
C GLN A 84 -6.27 8.32 26.71
N ASP A 85 -5.71 7.14 27.00
CA ASP A 85 -4.93 6.29 26.09
C ASP A 85 -5.68 5.82 24.83
N ARG A 86 -7.00 6.01 24.75
CA ARG A 86 -7.82 5.60 23.59
C ARG A 86 -7.41 6.26 22.27
N ILE A 87 -6.92 7.50 22.31
CA ILE A 87 -6.56 8.26 21.10
C ILE A 87 -5.04 8.13 20.83
N THR A 88 -4.22 8.15 21.88
CA THR A 88 -2.76 8.21 21.77
C THR A 88 -2.15 6.87 21.35
N ALA A 89 -2.64 5.74 21.88
CA ALA A 89 -2.03 4.43 21.62
C ALA A 89 -2.18 3.95 20.16
N PRO A 90 -3.34 4.08 19.51
CA PRO A 90 -3.48 3.73 18.09
C PRO A 90 -2.64 4.63 17.17
N PHE A 91 -2.55 5.92 17.49
CA PHE A 91 -1.77 6.89 16.73
C PHE A 91 -0.26 6.64 16.85
N ALA A 92 0.23 6.34 18.06
CA ALA A 92 1.63 5.99 18.31
C ALA A 92 2.04 4.70 17.57
N VAL A 93 1.19 3.68 17.56
CA VAL A 93 1.43 2.43 16.78
C VAL A 93 1.47 2.72 15.28
N MET A 94 0.64 3.64 14.79
CA MET A 94 0.59 4.01 13.38
C MET A 94 1.84 4.79 12.96
N ILE A 95 2.25 5.82 13.71
CA ILE A 95 3.49 6.57 13.46
C ILE A 95 4.71 5.64 13.53
N HIS A 96 4.78 4.76 14.54
CA HIS A 96 5.87 3.78 14.65
C HIS A 96 5.91 2.84 13.43
N ARG A 97 4.77 2.35 12.93
CA ARG A 97 4.75 1.47 11.74
C ARG A 97 5.04 2.20 10.44
N LEU A 98 4.56 3.42 10.27
CA LEU A 98 4.90 4.26 9.10
C LEU A 98 6.42 4.50 9.07
N ALA A 99 7.02 4.79 10.22
CA ALA A 99 8.46 4.97 10.37
C ALA A 99 9.28 3.68 10.19
N ASN A 100 8.73 2.50 10.49
CA ASN A 100 9.43 1.20 10.43
C ASN A 100 8.99 0.29 9.26
N THR A 101 8.42 0.85 8.19
CA THR A 101 8.02 0.05 7.02
C THR A 101 9.28 -0.53 6.34
N PRO A 102 9.42 -1.86 6.16
CA PRO A 102 10.65 -2.51 5.67
C PRO A 102 11.17 -2.01 4.30
N GLY A 103 10.32 -1.34 3.51
CA GLY A 103 10.72 -0.68 2.26
C GLY A 103 11.73 0.45 2.44
N GLN A 104 11.65 1.21 3.54
CA GLN A 104 12.53 2.37 3.75
C GLN A 104 13.99 1.98 4.08
N ARG A 105 14.24 0.74 4.47
CA ARG A 105 15.59 0.29 4.87
C ARG A 105 16.56 0.08 3.71
N LYS A 106 16.09 -0.02 2.46
CA LYS A 106 16.96 -0.14 1.28
C LYS A 106 17.34 1.20 0.64
N ALA A 107 16.67 2.29 1.00
CA ALA A 107 17.01 3.63 0.52
C ALA A 107 18.22 4.26 1.24
N GLY A 108 18.59 3.74 2.42
CA GLY A 108 19.70 4.27 3.22
C GLY A 108 21.11 3.80 2.81
N LEU A 109 21.26 2.95 1.79
CA LEU A 109 22.56 2.38 1.40
C LEU A 109 23.10 2.87 0.04
N VAL A 110 22.59 4.00 -0.48
CA VAL A 110 23.07 4.60 -1.75
C VAL A 110 23.62 6.03 -1.58
N PHE A 111 23.67 6.56 -0.35
CA PHE A 111 24.31 7.83 -0.05
C PHE A 111 25.58 7.64 0.80
N HIS A 112 26.61 7.07 0.17
CA HIS A 112 28.01 7.30 0.56
C HIS A 112 28.82 7.53 -0.71
N LYS A 113 29.00 8.81 -1.04
CA LYS A 113 30.20 9.31 -1.68
C LYS A 113 30.53 10.66 -1.07
#